data_AF-A0A6J7RBG5-F1
#
_entry.id   AF-A0A6J7RBG5-F1
#
_cell.length_a   1.000
_cell.length_b   1.000
_cell.length_c   1.000
_cell.angle_alpha   90.00
_cell.angle_beta   90.00
_cell.angle_gamma   90.00
#
_symmetry.space_group_name_H-M   'P 1'
#
loop_
_entity.id
_entity.type
_entity.pdbx_description
1 polymer ?
#
loop_
_entity_poly.entity_id
_entity_poly.type
_entity_poly.pdbx_seq_one_letter_code
_entity_poly.pdbx_strand_id
1 'polypeptide(L)'
;MKVFRVLVAGIASAVLAGCSLSVAGMVDLDTVPYSFHPPAELETKLSVEPMTGQWIDDAFAAGMESAVTVTYTPDEGQPAVLMGVYYMPESVFDAAANPNEPPIYGTEIARADGHVLAVAGPQDSIYDPGTDDGKNISLLYEALYDPESYMPK
;
A
#
# COMPACT_ATOMS: atom_id res chain seq x y z
N MET A 1 0.42 39.95 54.08
CA MET A 1 -0.46 39.94 52.88
C MET A 1 0.46 40.22 51.70
N LYS A 2 0.63 39.42 50.65
CA LYS A 2 -0.24 38.50 49.90
C LYS A 2 0.62 37.35 49.34
N VAL A 3 0.04 36.16 49.33
CA VAL A 3 0.52 34.94 48.68
C VAL A 3 0.25 35.07 47.18
N PHE A 4 1.22 34.74 46.32
CA PHE A 4 0.95 34.39 44.93
C PHE A 4 1.65 33.08 44.60
N ARG A 5 0.86 32.00 44.63
CA ARG A 5 1.16 30.73 43.97
C ARG A 5 0.89 30.95 42.48
N VAL A 6 1.85 30.63 41.62
CA VAL A 6 1.59 30.42 40.19
C VAL A 6 2.03 29.01 39.85
N LEU A 7 1.02 28.21 39.51
CA LEU A 7 1.08 26.83 39.07
C LEU A 7 0.92 26.90 37.55
N VAL A 8 1.89 26.41 36.77
CA VAL A 8 1.73 26.14 35.32
C VAL A 8 2.55 24.87 35.07
N ALA A 9 1.93 23.71 35.27
CA ALA A 9 1.25 22.91 34.25
C ALA A 9 2.24 22.35 33.22
N GLY A 10 2.66 21.11 33.47
CA GLY A 10 3.50 20.33 32.57
C GLY A 10 2.75 19.98 31.29
N ILE A 11 3.43 20.13 30.16
CA ILE A 11 2.96 19.72 28.85
C ILE A 11 3.11 18.20 28.76
N ALA A 12 1.99 17.49 28.83
CA ALA A 12 1.94 16.07 28.48
C ALA A 12 1.96 15.97 26.95
N SER A 13 3.05 15.45 26.38
CA SER A 13 3.12 15.09 24.97
C SER A 13 2.16 13.92 24.72
N ALA A 14 1.06 14.19 24.01
CA ALA A 14 0.19 13.16 23.48
C ALA A 14 0.91 12.48 22.30
N VAL A 15 1.40 11.26 22.52
CA VAL A 15 1.79 10.36 21.43
C VAL A 15 0.49 9.90 20.78
N LEU A 16 0.17 10.47 19.62
CA LEU A 16 -0.87 9.93 18.73
C LEU A 16 -0.35 8.61 18.17
N ALA A 17 -0.61 7.51 18.88
CA ALA A 17 -0.65 6.21 18.26
C ALA A 17 -1.84 6.23 17.29
N GLY A 18 -1.57 6.41 16.01
CA GLY A 18 -2.53 6.19 14.95
C GLY A 18 -2.91 4.72 14.96
N CYS A 19 -3.95 4.36 15.71
CA CYS A 19 -4.63 3.09 15.49
C CYS A 19 -5.39 3.25 14.17
N SER A 20 -4.78 2.82 13.07
CA SER A 20 -5.50 2.52 11.83
C SER A 20 -6.65 1.58 12.22
N LEU A 21 -7.88 2.09 12.11
CA LEU A 21 -9.09 1.28 12.23
C LEU A 21 -9.08 0.34 11.04
N SER A 22 -8.59 -0.88 11.21
CA SER A 22 -8.80 -1.93 10.21
C SER A 22 -10.30 -2.22 10.15
N VAL A 23 -10.92 -1.87 9.03
CA VAL A 23 -12.22 -2.43 8.67
C VAL A 23 -11.98 -3.93 8.45
N ALA A 24 -12.76 -4.80 9.09
CA ALA A 24 -12.59 -6.24 8.95
C ALA A 24 -12.61 -6.64 7.46
N GLY A 25 -11.62 -7.44 7.03
CA GLY A 25 -11.44 -7.80 5.61
C GLY A 25 -10.75 -6.75 4.73
N MET A 26 -10.36 -5.60 5.26
CA MET A 26 -9.62 -4.56 4.52
C MET A 26 -8.19 -4.41 5.02
N VAL A 27 -7.27 -4.26 4.08
CA VAL A 27 -5.88 -3.87 4.31
C VAL A 27 -5.74 -2.37 4.07
N ASP A 28 -5.34 -1.65 5.12
CA ASP A 28 -5.01 -0.23 5.05
C ASP A 28 -3.68 -0.05 4.29
N LEU A 29 -3.68 0.63 3.15
CA LEU A 29 -2.48 0.91 2.35
C LEU A 29 -1.68 2.13 2.86
N ASP A 30 -1.80 2.44 4.14
CA ASP A 30 -1.08 3.50 4.86
C ASP A 30 -1.24 4.87 4.17
N THR A 31 -0.14 5.40 3.60
CA THR A 31 -0.10 6.73 2.95
C THR A 31 -0.88 6.80 1.64
N VAL A 32 -1.18 5.65 1.01
CA VAL A 32 -2.01 5.60 -0.20
C VAL A 32 -3.48 5.84 0.19
N PRO A 33 -4.22 6.73 -0.49
CA PRO A 33 -5.60 7.10 -0.13
C PRO A 33 -6.65 6.03 -0.52
N TYR A 34 -6.25 4.76 -0.50
CA TYR A 34 -7.09 3.60 -0.77
C TYR A 34 -6.84 2.52 0.27
N SER A 35 -7.81 1.65 0.45
CA SER A 35 -7.69 0.38 1.15
C SER A 35 -7.87 -0.76 0.14
N PHE A 36 -7.19 -1.87 0.37
CA PHE A 36 -7.30 -3.07 -0.45
C PHE A 36 -8.18 -4.11 0.23
N HIS A 37 -9.12 -4.71 -0.49
CA HIS A 37 -9.99 -5.79 -0.05
C HIS A 37 -9.46 -7.12 -0.61
N PRO A 38 -8.56 -7.82 0.09
CA PRO A 38 -8.16 -9.16 -0.33
C PRO A 38 -9.31 -10.17 -0.15
N PRO A 39 -9.24 -11.34 -0.81
CA PRO A 39 -10.12 -12.46 -0.50
C PRO A 39 -10.13 -12.74 1.01
N ALA A 40 -11.30 -13.11 1.53
CA ALA A 40 -11.53 -13.25 2.96
C ALA A 40 -10.46 -14.11 3.66
N GLU A 41 -10.06 -13.69 4.86
CA GLU A 41 -9.05 -14.30 5.73
C GLU A 41 -7.60 -14.04 5.31
N LEU A 42 -7.36 -13.63 4.05
CA LEU A 42 -6.01 -13.33 3.56
C LEU A 42 -5.47 -11.98 4.03
N GLU A 43 -6.30 -11.06 4.53
CA GLU A 43 -5.84 -9.79 5.07
C GLU A 43 -4.83 -9.98 6.21
N THR A 44 -4.95 -11.06 6.97
CA THR A 44 -4.06 -11.39 8.10
C THR A 44 -2.68 -11.87 7.65
N LYS A 45 -2.53 -12.26 6.39
CA LYS A 45 -1.26 -12.66 5.78
C LYS A 45 -0.53 -11.50 5.09
N LEU A 46 -1.13 -10.32 5.07
CA LEU A 46 -0.59 -9.14 4.39
C LEU A 46 -0.04 -8.13 5.39
N SER A 47 1.15 -7.61 5.10
CA SER A 47 1.72 -6.45 5.77
C SER A 47 2.00 -5.34 4.77
N VAL A 48 1.86 -4.10 5.22
CA VAL A 48 2.09 -2.90 4.41
C VAL A 48 3.23 -2.11 5.01
N GLU A 49 4.19 -1.74 4.18
CA GLU A 49 5.34 -0.92 4.56
C GLU A 49 5.57 0.19 3.53
N PRO A 50 5.99 1.40 3.96
CA PRO A 50 6.42 2.43 3.02
C PRO A 50 7.55 1.93 2.13
N MET A 51 7.49 2.28 0.84
CA MET A 51 8.62 2.01 -0.04
C MET A 51 9.83 2.86 0.34
N THR A 52 11.03 2.29 0.23
CA THR A 52 12.30 2.99 0.51
C THR A 52 13.34 2.72 -0.56
N GLY A 53 14.31 3.63 -0.69
CA GLY A 53 15.46 3.51 -1.60
C GLY A 53 15.51 4.59 -2.68
N GLN A 54 16.67 4.75 -3.30
CA GLN A 54 16.93 5.88 -4.22
C GLN A 54 15.92 5.98 -5.36
N TRP A 55 15.49 4.85 -5.92
CA TRP A 55 14.51 4.86 -7.01
C TRP A 55 13.17 5.47 -6.60
N ILE A 56 12.68 5.16 -5.39
CA ILE A 56 11.42 5.75 -4.91
C ILE A 56 11.62 7.22 -4.53
N ASP A 57 12.79 7.59 -3.99
CA ASP A 57 13.12 8.99 -3.70
C ASP A 57 13.08 9.85 -4.98
N ASP A 58 13.62 9.32 -6.08
CA ASP A 58 13.57 9.98 -7.39
C ASP A 58 12.14 10.05 -7.95
N ALA A 59 11.32 9.00 -7.73
CA ALA A 59 9.92 9.00 -8.13
C ALA A 59 9.09 10.05 -7.36
N PHE A 60 9.32 10.19 -6.04
CA PHE A 60 8.74 11.25 -5.24
C PHE A 60 9.20 12.64 -5.70
N ALA A 61 10.49 12.80 -6.02
CA ALA A 61 11.00 14.05 -6.59
C ALA A 61 10.39 14.39 -7.97
N ALA A 62 9.99 13.38 -8.73
CA ALA A 62 9.28 13.53 -10.00
C ALA A 62 7.76 13.79 -9.85
N GLY A 63 7.23 13.77 -8.62
CA GLY A 63 5.85 14.13 -8.32
C GLY A 63 4.92 12.96 -7.96
N MET A 64 5.44 11.74 -7.77
CA MET A 64 4.68 10.69 -7.08
C MET A 64 4.30 11.17 -5.67
N GLU A 65 3.14 10.78 -5.16
CA GLU A 65 2.64 11.26 -3.86
C GLU A 65 2.74 10.22 -2.75
N SER A 66 2.45 8.95 -3.06
CA SER A 66 2.61 7.85 -2.10
C SER A 66 2.96 6.56 -2.81
N ALA A 67 3.70 5.71 -2.09
CA ALA A 67 4.05 4.38 -2.53
C ALA A 67 4.26 3.45 -1.34
N VAL A 68 3.68 2.25 -1.42
CA VAL A 68 3.81 1.22 -0.39
C VAL A 68 4.10 -0.14 -1.01
N THR A 69 4.85 -0.95 -0.27
CA THR A 69 5.03 -2.36 -0.55
C THR A 69 4.05 -3.16 0.30
N VAL A 70 3.33 -4.08 -0.33
CA VAL A 70 2.54 -5.10 0.36
C VAL A 70 3.26 -6.43 0.27
N THR A 71 3.47 -7.05 1.42
CA THR A 71 4.19 -8.33 1.57
C THR A 71 3.21 -9.41 2.01
N TYR A 72 3.28 -10.57 1.37
CA TYR A 72 2.57 -11.78 1.78
C TYR A 72 3.47 -12.65 2.66
N THR A 73 2.94 -13.10 3.80
CA THR A 73 3.58 -14.05 4.69
C THR A 73 2.94 -15.43 4.54
N PRO A 74 3.67 -16.44 4.01
CA PRO A 74 3.14 -17.79 3.88
C PRO A 74 3.08 -18.49 5.24
N ASP A 75 2.35 -19.61 5.31
CA ASP A 75 2.37 -20.45 6.51
C ASP A 75 3.71 -21.18 6.66
N GLU A 76 4.31 -21.54 5.51
CA GLU A 76 5.64 -22.14 5.44
C GLU A 76 6.53 -21.38 4.44
N GLY A 77 7.75 -21.06 4.87
CA GLY A 77 8.75 -20.41 4.02
C GLY A 77 9.03 -18.96 4.38
N GLN A 78 9.45 -18.18 3.39
CA GLN A 78 9.82 -16.77 3.58
C GLN A 78 8.72 -15.85 3.03
N PRO A 79 8.47 -14.70 3.69
CA PRO A 79 7.63 -13.65 3.13
C PRO A 79 8.14 -13.19 1.76
N ALA A 80 7.20 -12.81 0.90
CA ALA A 80 7.49 -12.33 -0.44
C ALA A 80 6.68 -11.07 -0.74
N VAL A 81 7.26 -10.16 -1.53
CA VAL A 81 6.55 -8.98 -2.01
C VAL A 81 5.40 -9.44 -2.91
N LEU A 82 4.17 -9.07 -2.53
CA LEU A 82 2.96 -9.32 -3.29
C LEU A 82 2.69 -8.19 -4.28
N MET A 83 2.89 -6.93 -3.87
CA MET A 83 2.73 -5.80 -4.78
C MET A 83 3.47 -4.56 -4.32
N GLY A 84 3.83 -3.74 -5.29
CA GLY A 84 3.98 -2.31 -5.09
C GLY A 84 2.69 -1.58 -5.46
N VAL A 85 2.26 -0.66 -4.61
CA VAL A 85 1.13 0.23 -4.88
C VAL A 85 1.66 1.65 -4.98
N TYR A 86 1.26 2.36 -6.03
CA TYR A 86 1.70 3.72 -6.32
C TYR A 86 0.49 4.62 -6.53
N TYR A 87 0.55 5.82 -5.96
CA TYR A 87 -0.45 6.85 -6.16
C TYR A 87 0.22 8.15 -6.55
N MET A 88 -0.22 8.72 -7.67
CA MET A 88 0.42 9.87 -8.30
C MET A 88 -0.54 10.66 -9.18
N PRO A 89 -0.23 11.91 -9.53
CA PRO A 89 -1.00 12.65 -10.52
C PRO A 89 -1.00 11.95 -11.88
N GLU A 90 -2.10 12.08 -12.61
CA GLU A 90 -2.25 11.52 -13.96
C GLU A 90 -1.09 11.91 -14.88
N SER A 91 -0.63 13.17 -14.80
CA SER A 91 0.49 13.66 -15.61
C SER A 91 1.82 12.95 -15.33
N VAL A 92 2.05 12.48 -14.10
CA VAL A 92 3.27 11.76 -13.73
C VAL A 92 3.21 10.34 -14.30
N PHE A 93 2.06 9.67 -14.16
CA PHE A 93 1.85 8.33 -14.72
C PHE A 93 1.95 8.34 -16.25
N ASP A 94 1.26 9.27 -16.91
CA ASP A 94 1.21 9.34 -18.37
C ASP A 94 2.57 9.74 -18.97
N ALA A 95 3.35 10.59 -18.30
CA ALA A 95 4.70 10.97 -18.74
C ALA A 95 5.71 9.81 -18.65
N ALA A 96 5.46 8.85 -17.76
CA ALA A 96 6.27 7.65 -17.60
C ALA A 96 5.93 6.55 -18.61
N ALA A 97 4.83 6.68 -19.36
CA ALA A 97 4.39 5.66 -20.31
C ALA A 97 5.38 5.54 -21.48
N ASN A 98 5.95 4.35 -21.65
CA ASN A 98 6.81 4.01 -22.79
C ASN A 98 6.29 2.72 -23.43
N PRO A 99 5.79 2.76 -24.69
CA PRO A 99 5.19 1.58 -25.32
C PRO A 99 6.21 0.48 -25.66
N ASN A 100 7.51 0.76 -25.58
CA ASN A 100 8.58 -0.21 -25.86
C ASN A 100 9.15 -0.86 -24.59
N GLU A 101 8.69 -0.44 -23.41
CA GLU A 101 9.18 -0.92 -22.12
C GLU A 101 8.00 -1.35 -21.24
N PRO A 102 8.22 -2.29 -20.30
CA PRO A 102 7.21 -2.58 -19.29
C PRO A 102 6.83 -1.31 -18.50
N PRO A 103 5.55 -1.12 -18.13
CA PRO A 103 5.12 0.02 -17.32
C PRO A 103 5.90 0.09 -15.99
N ILE A 104 6.58 1.20 -15.73
CA ILE A 104 7.46 1.34 -14.57
C ILE A 104 6.71 1.35 -13.23
N TYR A 105 5.44 1.76 -13.24
CA TYR A 105 4.56 1.78 -12.07
C TYR A 105 3.50 0.66 -12.11
N GLY A 106 3.64 -0.29 -13.04
CA GLY A 106 2.70 -1.39 -13.22
C GLY A 106 1.40 -0.97 -13.90
N THR A 107 0.31 -1.65 -13.54
CA THR A 107 -1.01 -1.55 -14.17
C THR A 107 -1.84 -0.47 -13.49
N GLU A 108 -2.49 0.40 -14.27
CA GLU A 108 -3.49 1.34 -13.76
C GLU A 108 -4.72 0.56 -13.25
N ILE A 109 -5.09 0.81 -11.99
CA ILE A 109 -6.24 0.19 -11.33
C ILE A 109 -7.42 1.16 -11.27
N ALA A 110 -7.15 2.41 -10.92
CA ALA A 110 -8.17 3.44 -10.85
C ALA A 110 -7.59 4.80 -11.28
N ARG A 111 -8.44 5.61 -11.88
CA ARG A 111 -8.16 7.00 -12.23
C ARG A 111 -9.33 7.88 -11.82
N ALA A 112 -9.08 8.79 -10.91
CA ALA A 112 -10.08 9.68 -10.34
C ALA A 112 -9.42 10.94 -9.78
N ASP A 113 -10.14 12.06 -9.83
CA ASP A 113 -9.72 13.33 -9.22
C ASP A 113 -8.30 13.80 -9.60
N GLY A 114 -7.89 13.54 -10.85
CA GLY A 114 -6.58 13.94 -11.37
C GLY A 114 -5.42 13.03 -10.93
N HIS A 115 -5.71 11.87 -10.34
CA HIS A 115 -4.72 10.91 -9.86
C HIS A 115 -4.96 9.52 -10.42
N VAL A 116 -3.88 8.74 -10.43
CA VAL A 116 -3.85 7.32 -10.79
C VAL A 116 -3.42 6.51 -9.58
N LEU A 117 -4.18 5.45 -9.30
CA LEU A 117 -3.74 4.32 -8.49
C LEU A 117 -3.20 3.26 -9.46
N ALA A 118 -1.93 2.90 -9.30
CA ALA A 118 -1.27 1.88 -10.11
C ALA A 118 -0.63 0.80 -9.24
N VAL A 119 -0.58 -0.43 -9.73
CA VAL A 119 -0.12 -1.59 -8.99
C VAL A 119 0.84 -2.43 -9.83
N ALA A 120 1.97 -2.77 -9.23
CA ALA A 120 2.94 -3.70 -9.79
C ALA A 120 3.00 -4.98 -8.93
N GLY A 121 2.44 -6.06 -9.45
CA GLY A 121 2.49 -7.40 -8.86
C GLY A 121 3.44 -8.35 -9.60
N PRO A 122 3.76 -9.51 -9.01
CA PRO A 122 4.52 -10.56 -9.64
C PRO A 122 3.85 -11.05 -10.91
N GLN A 123 4.66 -11.42 -11.91
CA GLN A 123 4.17 -11.95 -13.18
C GLN A 123 4.12 -13.49 -13.20
N ASP A 124 4.87 -14.12 -12.30
CA ASP A 124 4.94 -15.57 -12.14
C ASP A 124 4.41 -15.99 -10.76
N SER A 125 4.09 -17.27 -10.61
CA SER A 125 3.69 -17.82 -9.30
C SER A 125 4.86 -17.77 -8.33
N ILE A 126 4.66 -17.15 -7.15
CA ILE A 126 5.66 -17.11 -6.07
C ILE A 126 5.82 -18.47 -5.39
N TYR A 127 4.72 -19.22 -5.24
CA TYR A 127 4.69 -20.53 -4.59
C TYR A 127 4.19 -21.62 -5.53
N ASP A 128 4.38 -22.88 -5.15
CA ASP A 128 3.85 -24.03 -5.88
C ASP A 128 2.31 -23.99 -5.89
N PRO A 129 1.64 -23.98 -7.06
CA PRO A 129 0.17 -23.92 -7.15
C PRO A 129 -0.57 -25.07 -6.45
N GLY A 130 0.11 -26.19 -6.17
CA GLY A 130 -0.46 -27.33 -5.45
C GLY A 130 -0.62 -27.12 -3.94
N THR A 131 0.05 -26.11 -3.36
CA THR A 131 0.01 -25.81 -1.92
C THR A 131 -1.11 -24.82 -1.59
N ASP A 132 -1.42 -24.68 -0.31
CA ASP A 132 -2.43 -23.72 0.14
C ASP A 132 -1.96 -22.27 -0.07
N ASP A 133 -0.67 -21.98 0.13
CA ASP A 133 -0.09 -20.66 -0.20
C ASP A 133 -0.10 -20.37 -1.71
N GLY A 134 0.09 -21.38 -2.58
CA GLY A 134 -0.06 -21.22 -4.03
C GLY A 134 -1.49 -20.84 -4.44
N LYS A 135 -2.49 -21.45 -3.80
CA LYS A 135 -3.91 -21.10 -4.01
C LYS A 135 -4.22 -19.69 -3.50
N ASN A 136 -3.72 -19.33 -2.32
CA ASN A 136 -3.92 -18.00 -1.74
C ASN A 136 -3.32 -16.91 -2.63
N ILE A 137 -2.10 -17.11 -3.13
CA ILE A 137 -1.46 -16.19 -4.07
C ILE A 137 -2.26 -16.06 -5.38
N SER A 138 -2.79 -17.17 -5.90
CA SER A 138 -3.61 -17.13 -7.11
C SER A 138 -4.86 -16.26 -6.91
N LEU A 139 -5.55 -16.40 -5.78
CA LEU A 139 -6.71 -15.55 -5.42
C LEU A 139 -6.30 -14.08 -5.22
N LEU A 140 -5.15 -13.84 -4.60
CA LEU A 140 -4.63 -12.48 -4.42
C LEU A 140 -4.27 -11.80 -5.74
N TYR A 141 -3.74 -12.55 -6.71
CA TYR A 141 -3.42 -12.01 -8.04
C TYR A 141 -4.68 -11.57 -8.80
N GLU A 142 -5.77 -12.32 -8.68
CA GLU A 142 -7.06 -11.91 -9.25
C GLU A 142 -7.55 -10.60 -8.62
N ALA A 143 -7.52 -10.51 -7.29
CA ALA A 143 -7.96 -9.32 -6.57
C ALA A 143 -7.08 -8.08 -6.83
N LEU A 144 -5.76 -8.26 -6.93
CA LEU A 144 -4.77 -7.19 -7.10
C LEU A 144 -4.96 -6.38 -8.38
N TYR A 145 -5.48 -6.99 -9.44
CA TYR A 145 -5.76 -6.31 -10.71
C TYR A 145 -7.24 -5.99 -10.91
N ASP A 146 -8.09 -6.29 -9.93
CA ASP A 146 -9.51 -5.95 -9.94
C ASP A 146 -9.74 -4.59 -9.27
N PRO A 147 -10.19 -3.55 -10.00
CA PRO A 147 -10.52 -2.25 -9.43
C PRO A 147 -11.54 -2.31 -8.29
N GLU A 148 -12.45 -3.29 -8.28
CA GLU A 148 -13.45 -3.44 -7.21
C GLU A 148 -12.82 -3.84 -5.86
N SER A 149 -11.59 -4.37 -5.87
CA SER A 149 -10.82 -4.68 -4.66
C SER A 149 -10.22 -3.43 -4.00
N TYR A 150 -10.38 -2.24 -4.57
CA TYR A 150 -9.80 -1.00 -4.04
C TYR A 150 -10.89 -0.01 -3.66
N MET A 151 -10.88 0.40 -2.39
CA MET A 151 -11.85 1.33 -1.84
C MET A 151 -11.15 2.65 -1.44
N PRO A 152 -11.58 3.81 -1.95
CA PRO A 152 -11.12 5.10 -1.46
C PRO A 152 -11.37 5.26 0.05
N LYS A 153 -10.45 5.95 0.74
CA LYS A 153 -10.56 6.26 2.18
C LYS A 153 -11.37 7.53 2.46
#